data_AF-A0Q2E9-F1
#
_entry.id   AF-A0Q2E9-F1
#
_cell.length_a   1.000
_cell.length_b   1.000
_cell.length_c   1.000
_cell.angle_alpha   90.00
_cell.angle_beta   90.00
_cell.angle_gamma   90.00
#
_symmetry.space_group_name_H-M   'P 1'
#
loop_
_entity.id
_entity.type
_entity.pdbx_description
1 polymer ?
#
loop_
_entity_poly.entity_id
_entity_poly.type
_entity_poly.pdbx_seq_one_letter_code
_entity_poly.pdbx_strand_id
1 'polypeptide(L)' 'MVLSLEEKNEYSRYIVNSLVQKFRCCEDDAIAMVKNSCIVDEIANDFDKVICFNSDEIAALLISKHKKI' A
#
# COMPACT_ATOMS: atom_id res chain seq x y z
N MET A 1 -0.62 11.92 15.79
CA MET A 1 -1.56 10.78 15.95
C MET A 1 -0.96 9.64 15.14
N VAL A 2 -0.54 8.56 15.78
CA VAL A 2 -0.06 7.36 15.09
C VAL A 2 -1.28 6.49 14.83
N LEU A 3 -1.47 6.01 13.59
CA LEU A 3 -2.59 5.11 13.27
C LEU A 3 -2.50 3.83 14.11
N SER A 4 -3.65 3.35 14.55
CA SER A 4 -3.77 2.08 15.26
C SER A 4 -3.35 0.92 14.35
N LEU A 5 -2.96 -0.22 14.94
CA LEU A 5 -2.57 -1.41 14.18
C LEU A 5 -3.69 -1.90 13.25
N GLU A 6 -4.95 -1.75 13.66
CA GLU A 6 -6.13 -2.09 12.87
C GLU A 6 -6.24 -1.22 11.61
N GLU A 7 -6.07 0.08 11.76
CA GLU A 7 -6.09 1.03 10.64
C GLU A 7 -4.96 0.73 9.65
N LYS A 8 -3.73 0.48 10.14
CA LYS A 8 -2.60 0.05 9.30
C LYS A 8 -2.94 -1.21 8.49
N ASN A 9 -3.59 -2.20 9.10
CA ASN A 9 -4.01 -3.41 8.42
C ASN A 9 -5.08 -3.16 7.35
N GLU A 10 -6.01 -2.24 7.61
CA GLU A 10 -7.00 -1.83 6.61
C GLU A 10 -6.33 -1.12 5.42
N TYR A 11 -5.46 -0.15 5.65
CA TYR A 11 -4.71 0.53 4.58
C TYR A 11 -3.92 -0.45 3.73
N SER A 12 -3.23 -1.41 4.36
CA SER A 12 -2.54 -2.48 3.66
C SER A 12 -3.48 -3.28 2.77
N ARG A 13 -4.65 -3.68 3.29
CA ARG A 13 -5.69 -4.37 2.52
C ARG A 13 -6.19 -3.55 1.33
N TYR A 14 -6.43 -2.24 1.49
CA TYR A 14 -6.89 -1.39 0.39
C TYR A 14 -5.86 -1.33 -0.75
N ILE A 15 -4.56 -1.22 -0.41
CA ILE A 15 -3.48 -1.20 -1.40
C ILE A 15 -3.37 -2.56 -2.10
N VAL A 16 -3.35 -3.67 -1.34
CA VAL A 16 -3.29 -5.03 -1.89
C VAL A 16 -4.48 -5.28 -2.81
N ASN A 17 -5.68 -4.89 -2.40
CA ASN A 17 -6.88 -5.08 -3.20
C ASN A 17 -6.83 -4.25 -4.50
N SER A 18 -6.29 -3.03 -4.45
CA SER A 18 -6.07 -2.20 -5.64
C SER A 18 -5.03 -2.84 -6.58
N LEU A 19 -3.94 -3.39 -6.05
CA LEU A 19 -2.92 -4.14 -6.80
C LEU A 19 -3.50 -5.38 -7.51
N VAL A 20 -4.31 -6.16 -6.80
CA VAL A 20 -4.92 -7.38 -7.35
C VAL A 20 -5.97 -7.02 -8.41
N GLN A 21 -6.89 -6.09 -8.10
CA GLN A 21 -7.99 -5.75 -9.00
C GLN A 21 -7.55 -4.95 -10.23
N LYS A 22 -6.71 -3.92 -10.05
CA LYS A 22 -6.32 -3.03 -11.16
C LYS A 22 -5.08 -3.49 -11.89
N PHE A 23 -4.08 -3.99 -11.16
CA PHE A 23 -2.80 -4.37 -11.75
C PHE A 23 -2.70 -5.87 -12.03
N ARG A 24 -3.72 -6.66 -11.69
CA ARG A 24 -3.74 -8.13 -11.83
C ARG A 24 -2.52 -8.79 -11.20
N CYS A 25 -2.00 -8.22 -10.11
CA CYS A 25 -0.97 -8.87 -9.31
C CYS A 25 -1.57 -10.06 -8.55
N CYS A 26 -0.75 -11.08 -8.33
CA CYS A 26 -1.12 -12.15 -7.40
C CYS A 26 -1.24 -11.55 -5.99
N GLU A 27 -2.20 -12.04 -5.20
CA GLU A 27 -2.44 -11.55 -3.84
C GLU A 27 -1.19 -11.70 -2.95
N ASP A 28 -0.53 -12.87 -3.01
CA ASP A 28 0.74 -13.12 -2.32
C ASP A 28 1.84 -12.12 -2.71
N ASP A 29 2.02 -11.87 -4.02
CA ASP A 29 2.99 -10.90 -4.52
C ASP A 29 2.63 -9.49 -4.06
N ALA A 30 1.36 -9.08 -4.14
CA ALA A 30 0.90 -7.77 -3.72
C ALA A 30 1.12 -7.57 -2.21
N ILE A 31 0.84 -8.57 -1.38
CA ILE A 31 1.12 -8.54 0.06
C ILE A 31 2.63 -8.42 0.29
N ALA A 32 3.44 -9.19 -0.43
CA ALA A 32 4.89 -9.12 -0.33
C ALA A 32 5.42 -7.74 -0.75
N MET A 33 4.88 -7.12 -1.81
CA MET A 33 5.25 -5.77 -2.25
C MET A 33 4.91 -4.72 -1.21
N VAL A 34 3.70 -4.74 -0.67
CA VAL A 34 3.25 -3.77 0.34
C VAL A 34 4.05 -3.91 1.63
N LYS A 35 4.32 -5.15 2.07
CA LYS A 35 5.18 -5.42 3.23
C LYS A 35 6.63 -5.00 3.02
N ASN A 36 7.22 -5.33 1.86
CA ASN A 36 8.62 -4.96 1.57
C ASN A 36 8.81 -3.46 1.42
N SER A 37 7.81 -2.73 0.94
CA SER A 37 7.94 -1.29 0.72
C SER A 37 7.75 -0.44 1.97
N CYS A 38 7.33 -1.01 3.12
CA CYS A 38 7.03 -0.28 4.37
C CYS A 38 6.07 0.92 4.21
N ILE A 39 5.35 1.01 3.09
CA ILE A 39 4.61 2.22 2.70
C ILE A 39 3.45 2.52 3.65
N VAL A 40 2.83 1.48 4.19
CA VAL A 40 1.77 1.59 5.20
C VAL A 40 2.30 2.20 6.49
N ASP A 41 3.53 1.86 6.89
CA ASP A 41 4.15 2.44 8.08
C ASP A 41 4.57 3.89 7.85
N GLU A 42 5.05 4.22 6.65
CA GLU A 42 5.31 5.61 6.26
C GLU A 42 4.04 6.46 6.25
N ILE A 43 2.93 5.93 5.72
CA ILE A 43 1.64 6.62 5.71
C ILE A 43 1.15 6.80 7.14
N ALA A 44 1.21 5.75 7.95
CA ALA A 44 0.73 5.80 9.33
C ALA A 44 1.50 6.73 10.26
N ASN A 45 2.74 7.05 9.90
CA ASN A 45 3.58 7.97 10.65
C ASN A 45 3.46 9.43 10.17
N ASP A 46 2.77 9.66 9.04
CA ASP A 46 2.74 10.95 8.35
C ASP A 46 1.29 11.39 8.07
N PHE A 47 0.81 12.36 8.86
CA PHE A 47 -0.59 12.75 8.88
C PHE A 47 -1.10 13.26 7.52
N ASP A 48 -0.25 13.96 6.78
CA ASP A 48 -0.58 14.46 5.44
C ASP A 48 -0.83 13.30 4.47
N LYS A 49 -0.01 12.24 4.57
CA LYS A 49 -0.15 11.02 3.76
C LYS A 49 -1.35 10.18 4.15
N VAL A 50 -1.77 10.19 5.42
CA VAL A 50 -3.02 9.54 5.85
C VAL A 50 -4.23 10.24 5.21
N ILE A 51 -4.27 11.57 5.24
CA ILE A 51 -5.39 12.34 4.68
C ILE A 51 -5.41 12.22 3.15
N CYS A 52 -4.24 12.29 2.52
CA CYS A 52 -4.08 12.10 1.08
C CYS A 52 -3.94 10.63 0.68
N PHE A 53 -4.38 9.69 1.51
CA PHE A 53 -4.28 8.28 1.20
C PHE A 53 -5.08 7.93 -0.05
N ASN A 54 -4.37 7.49 -1.09
CA ASN A 54 -4.95 6.99 -2.33
C ASN A 54 -4.35 5.63 -2.65
N SER A 55 -5.13 4.57 -2.41
CA SER A 55 -4.69 3.19 -2.62
C SER A 55 -4.29 2.90 -4.07
N ASP A 56 -4.89 3.59 -5.04
CA ASP A 56 -4.60 3.42 -6.46
C ASP A 56 -3.26 4.03 -6.86
N GLU A 57 -2.97 5.25 -6.41
CA GLU A 57 -1.70 5.91 -6.68
C GLU A 57 -0.54 5.17 -6.00
N ILE A 58 -0.75 4.71 -4.77
CA ILE A 58 0.23 3.90 -4.04
C ILE A 58 0.46 2.57 -4.75
N ALA A 59 -0.60 1.88 -5.17
CA ALA A 59 -0.50 0.65 -5.95
C ALA A 59 0.26 0.88 -7.28
N ALA A 60 -0.02 1.98 -7.98
CA ALA A 60 0.68 2.36 -9.21
C ALA A 60 2.18 2.60 -8.97
N LEU A 61 2.52 3.29 -7.88
CA LEU A 61 3.91 3.54 -7.46
C LEU A 61 4.64 2.25 -7.11
N LEU A 62 4.00 1.37 -6.34
CA LEU A 62 4.56 0.06 -5.95
C LEU A 62 4.85 -0.80 -7.18
N ILE A 63 3.88 -0.94 -8.07
CA ILE A 63 4.03 -1.67 -9.34
C ILE A 63 5.15 -1.06 -10.17
N SER A 64 5.18 0.26 -10.30
CA SER A 64 6.20 0.95 -11.13
C SER A 64 7.60 0.76 -10.58
N LYS A 65 7.77 0.70 -9.25
CA LYS A 65 9.03 0.36 -8.61
C LYS A 65 9.40 -1.11 -8.81
N HIS A 66 8.43 -2.01 -8.69
CA HIS A 66 8.66 -3.45 -8.77
C HIS A 66 8.91 -3.96 -10.20
N LYS A 67 8.29 -3.34 -11.20
CA LYS A 67 8.42 -3.72 -12.62
C LYS A 67 9.65 -3.13 -13.31
N LYS A 68 10.42 -2.29 -12.61
CA LYS A 68 11.65 -1.65 -13.11
C LYS A 68 12.92 -2.47 -12.87
N ILE A 69 12.79 -3.72 -12.43
CA ILE A 69 13.88 -4.68 -12.19
C ILE A 69 13.88 -5.71 -13.31
#